data_AF-A0A965C4Q8-F1
#
_entry.id   AF-A0A965C4Q8-F1
#
_cell.length_a   1.000
_cell.length_b   1.000
_cell.length_c   1.000
_cell.angle_alpha   90.00
_cell.angle_beta   90.00
_cell.angle_gamma   90.00
#
_symmetry.space_group_name_H-M   'P 1'
#
loop_
_entity.id
_entity.type
_entity.pdbx_description
1 polymer ?
#
loop_
_entity_poly.entity_id
_entity_poly.type
_entity_poly.pdbx_seq_one_letter_code
_entity_poly.pdbx_strand_id
1 'polypeptide(L)'
;MALIRISGFSGENRALHPSLLAEHQATVSSNQRPGRGDLRSWNAPQTIATVPAGRSSMYRMGRDVASDAQYWLSWPSVVHAVRGFDPGDTTERTYYSGDGAPKVTDNVMGLGTAPSPTSNFPIASRPLGLPAPSAPLTVTTLQGGTGELVSSYYVYTYVNDWGWESAPSPVSTESNRPSDAQATLAGFTLPPSGNYAINRLRIYRTATGSSGATDFYFLREIALATQTTTDDLRDLGEVCPTVSWAMPPDDLTQLTALWNGMLAGISGNRIRFCEPYVAYAWPENYDVIPPDSKPVALGVFGQQLVVLTNGRPLMVSGSSPDAMDQQLMDLPQACVSPRSVVSMGSGVAWASEDGLCWIGQGGARLITAGIMTRADWQGLKPATIIGAYYEGLYLGSFDDGSGRCGFLIDPASTSGIYFFDAGFTALHVDPLQDQLYG
;
A
#
# COMPACT_ATOMS: atom_id res chain seq x y z
N MET A 1 24.35 -47.28 -27.27
CA MET A 1 24.36 -46.07 -26.42
C MET A 1 23.07 -46.09 -25.61
N ALA A 2 23.13 -46.16 -24.28
CA ALA A 2 21.91 -46.13 -23.47
C ALA A 2 21.27 -44.75 -23.61
N LEU A 3 19.99 -44.71 -24.02
CA LEU A 3 19.24 -43.47 -24.11
C LEU A 3 18.85 -43.03 -22.70
N ILE A 4 19.43 -41.94 -22.21
CA ILE A 4 18.99 -41.31 -20.96
C ILE A 4 17.80 -40.42 -21.32
N ARG A 5 16.59 -40.83 -20.92
CA ARG A 5 15.37 -40.04 -21.08
C ARG A 5 14.99 -39.44 -19.74
N ILE A 6 14.99 -38.11 -19.67
CA ILE A 6 14.47 -37.35 -18.53
C ILE A 6 13.11 -36.81 -18.95
N SER A 7 12.04 -37.32 -18.36
CA SER A 7 10.67 -36.92 -18.69
C SER A 7 10.03 -36.21 -17.51
N GLY A 8 9.56 -34.99 -17.72
CA GLY A 8 8.80 -34.24 -16.71
C GLY A 8 9.63 -33.82 -15.48
N PHE A 9 10.89 -33.43 -15.68
CA PHE A 9 11.77 -32.99 -14.60
C PHE A 9 11.10 -31.92 -13.72
N SER A 10 11.04 -32.17 -12.41
CA SER A 10 10.30 -31.34 -11.45
C SER A 10 11.19 -30.51 -10.52
N GLY A 11 12.52 -30.60 -10.67
CA GLY A 11 13.47 -29.87 -9.83
C GLY A 11 14.08 -30.72 -8.73
N GLU A 12 14.63 -30.03 -7.74
CA GLU A 12 15.29 -30.61 -6.58
C GLU A 12 14.26 -30.97 -5.49
N ASN A 13 14.50 -32.07 -4.79
CA ASN A 13 13.79 -32.43 -3.56
C ASN A 13 14.82 -32.75 -2.47
N ARG A 14 14.85 -31.93 -1.42
CA ARG A 14 15.75 -32.07 -0.27
C ARG A 14 15.13 -32.86 0.89
N ALA A 15 13.81 -33.07 0.87
CA ALA A 15 13.13 -33.77 1.95
C ALA A 15 13.36 -35.29 1.94
N LEU A 16 13.46 -35.88 0.74
CA LEU A 16 13.62 -37.32 0.58
C LEU A 16 15.10 -37.71 0.50
N HIS A 17 15.41 -38.91 1.01
CA HIS A 17 16.73 -39.50 0.78
C HIS A 17 16.99 -39.68 -0.72
N PRO A 18 18.22 -39.47 -1.25
CA PRO A 18 18.52 -39.56 -2.68
C PRO A 18 18.05 -40.86 -3.37
N SER A 19 18.03 -41.97 -2.64
CA SER A 19 17.58 -43.27 -3.16
C SER A 19 16.05 -43.42 -3.26
N LEU A 20 15.29 -42.47 -2.72
CA LEU A 20 13.82 -42.45 -2.71
C LEU A 20 13.24 -41.40 -3.66
N LEU A 21 14.11 -40.66 -4.37
CA LEU A 21 13.68 -39.69 -5.37
C LEU A 21 13.00 -40.39 -6.55
N ALA A 22 11.92 -39.78 -7.05
CA ALA A 22 11.30 -40.22 -8.28
C ALA A 22 12.23 -39.96 -9.48
N GLU A 23 12.02 -40.67 -10.59
CA GLU A 23 12.85 -40.56 -11.81
C GLU A 23 12.96 -39.15 -12.40
N HIS A 24 12.02 -38.26 -12.03
CA HIS A 24 11.93 -36.88 -12.52
C HIS A 24 12.39 -35.84 -11.50
N GLN A 25 12.89 -36.25 -10.33
CA GLN A 25 13.44 -35.37 -9.29
C GLN A 25 14.97 -35.50 -9.23
N ALA A 26 15.64 -34.44 -8.78
CA ALA A 26 17.08 -34.45 -8.55
C ALA A 26 17.45 -34.18 -7.10
N THR A 27 18.68 -34.57 -6.74
CA THR A 27 19.35 -34.13 -5.51
C THR A 27 19.89 -32.70 -5.62
N VAL A 28 20.18 -32.23 -6.84
CA VAL A 28 20.68 -30.88 -7.12
C VAL A 28 20.05 -30.36 -8.41
N SER A 29 19.48 -29.16 -8.37
CA SER A 29 18.97 -28.43 -9.53
C SER A 29 19.42 -26.97 -9.45
N SER A 30 20.37 -26.58 -10.32
CA SER A 30 20.89 -25.20 -10.37
C SER A 30 20.80 -24.61 -11.78
N ASN A 31 20.44 -23.32 -11.83
CA ASN A 31 20.39 -22.44 -13.01
C ASN A 31 19.48 -22.93 -14.15
N GLN A 32 18.63 -23.90 -13.89
CA GLN A 32 17.70 -24.44 -14.87
C GLN A 32 16.42 -23.60 -14.95
N ARG A 33 15.95 -23.36 -16.17
CA ARG A 33 14.61 -22.82 -16.44
C ARG A 33 13.56 -23.95 -16.43
N PRO A 34 12.55 -23.88 -15.55
CA PRO A 34 11.46 -24.85 -15.52
C PRO A 34 10.54 -24.76 -16.76
N GLY A 35 9.75 -25.81 -17.00
CA GLY A 35 8.59 -25.79 -17.92
C GLY A 35 8.83 -26.23 -19.38
N ARG A 36 10.08 -26.31 -19.85
CA ARG A 36 10.38 -26.73 -21.25
C ARG A 36 10.92 -28.15 -21.42
N GLY A 37 11.22 -28.83 -20.32
CA GLY A 37 11.66 -30.23 -20.33
C GLY A 37 13.04 -30.50 -20.94
N ASP A 38 13.81 -29.46 -21.27
CA ASP A 38 15.11 -29.56 -21.95
C ASP A 38 16.30 -29.07 -21.11
N LEU A 39 16.08 -28.87 -19.81
CA LEU A 39 17.08 -28.43 -18.83
C LEU A 39 17.84 -27.15 -19.23
N ARG A 40 17.28 -26.33 -20.13
CA ARG A 40 17.93 -25.09 -20.58
C ARG A 40 18.17 -24.15 -19.40
N SER A 41 19.24 -23.36 -19.47
CA SER A 41 19.50 -22.34 -18.46
C SER A 41 18.60 -21.12 -18.65
N TRP A 42 18.54 -20.28 -17.62
CA TRP A 42 18.08 -18.91 -17.76
C TRP A 42 19.05 -18.09 -18.64
N ASN A 43 18.54 -17.01 -19.23
CA ASN A 43 19.40 -16.02 -19.87
C ASN A 43 20.22 -15.29 -18.80
N ALA A 44 21.43 -14.87 -19.15
CA ALA A 44 22.22 -14.03 -18.27
C ALA A 44 21.50 -12.68 -18.03
N PRO A 45 21.55 -12.13 -16.79
CA PRO A 45 21.01 -10.80 -16.52
C PRO A 45 21.67 -9.74 -17.40
N GLN A 46 20.86 -8.87 -17.99
CA GLN A 46 21.33 -7.72 -18.76
C GLN A 46 21.37 -6.48 -17.87
N THR A 47 22.49 -5.76 -17.86
CA THR A 47 22.55 -4.46 -17.20
C THR A 47 21.80 -3.42 -18.03
N ILE A 48 20.67 -2.96 -17.51
CA ILE A 48 19.87 -1.88 -18.12
C ILE A 48 20.31 -0.50 -17.62
N ALA A 49 20.63 -0.41 -16.32
CA ALA A 49 21.06 0.83 -15.70
C ALA A 49 21.90 0.59 -14.45
N THR A 50 22.55 1.67 -13.98
CA THR A 50 23.24 1.70 -12.68
C THR A 50 22.47 2.62 -11.74
N VAL A 51 22.10 2.08 -10.57
CA VAL A 51 21.48 2.84 -9.47
C VAL A 51 22.51 3.10 -8.37
N PRO A 52 22.32 4.12 -7.52
CA PRO A 52 23.21 4.32 -6.38
C PRO A 52 23.18 3.12 -5.44
N ALA A 53 24.32 2.75 -4.86
CA ALA A 53 24.45 1.55 -4.03
C ALA A 53 23.50 1.53 -2.82
N GLY A 54 23.14 0.32 -2.37
CA GLY A 54 22.36 0.10 -1.15
C GLY A 54 20.84 0.22 -1.32
N ARG A 55 20.29 0.04 -2.52
CA ARG A 55 18.83 0.02 -2.73
C ARG A 55 18.22 -1.28 -2.23
N SER A 56 17.15 -1.13 -1.45
CA SER A 56 16.35 -2.23 -0.91
C SER A 56 15.00 -2.34 -1.61
N SER A 57 14.43 -1.26 -2.10
CA SER A 57 13.16 -1.29 -2.84
C SER A 57 13.28 -0.53 -4.15
N MET A 58 12.53 -1.00 -5.14
CA MET A 58 12.40 -0.34 -6.44
C MET A 58 10.97 -0.46 -6.96
N TYR A 59 10.55 0.53 -7.72
CA TYR A 59 9.21 0.61 -8.29
C TYR A 59 9.28 1.32 -9.64
N ARG A 60 8.60 0.80 -10.64
CA ARG A 60 8.44 1.46 -11.94
C ARG A 60 7.06 2.11 -12.02
N MET A 61 7.02 3.44 -12.17
CA MET A 61 5.81 4.15 -12.56
C MET A 61 5.66 4.15 -14.10
N GLY A 62 4.66 4.81 -14.65
CA GLY A 62 4.50 5.02 -16.08
C GLY A 62 3.77 3.87 -16.78
N ARG A 63 2.56 3.55 -16.30
CA ARG A 63 1.71 2.40 -16.71
C ARG A 63 1.69 2.14 -18.21
N ASP A 64 1.68 3.20 -19.00
CA ASP A 64 1.35 3.14 -20.42
C ASP A 64 2.58 3.26 -21.32
N VAL A 65 3.78 3.29 -20.74
CA VAL A 65 5.04 3.41 -21.48
C VAL A 65 5.91 2.19 -21.20
N ALA A 66 6.08 1.32 -22.20
CA ALA A 66 7.08 0.25 -22.14
C ALA A 66 8.48 0.87 -22.22
N SER A 67 9.30 0.67 -21.19
CA SER A 67 10.67 1.17 -21.15
C SER A 67 11.47 0.57 -20.02
N ASP A 68 12.54 -0.13 -20.36
CA ASP A 68 13.43 -0.76 -19.39
C ASP A 68 14.20 0.26 -18.52
N ALA A 69 14.43 1.47 -19.05
CA ALA A 69 15.34 2.45 -18.45
C ALA A 69 14.66 3.74 -17.96
N GLN A 70 13.34 3.81 -17.90
CA GLN A 70 12.64 5.03 -17.50
C GLN A 70 11.61 4.77 -16.41
N TYR A 71 11.27 5.84 -15.68
CA TYR A 71 10.20 5.86 -14.69
C TYR A 71 10.48 5.05 -13.42
N TRP A 72 11.76 4.89 -13.08
CA TRP A 72 12.18 4.14 -11.91
C TRP A 72 12.28 5.00 -10.65
N LEU A 73 11.67 4.50 -9.57
CA LEU A 73 11.87 4.95 -8.20
C LEU A 73 12.69 3.89 -7.45
N SER A 74 13.56 4.31 -6.53
CA SER A 74 14.34 3.38 -5.71
C SER A 74 14.71 3.94 -4.34
N TRP A 75 14.62 3.12 -3.30
CA TRP A 75 14.84 3.54 -1.92
C TRP A 75 15.91 2.69 -1.23
N PRO A 76 16.70 3.28 -0.31
CA PRO A 76 17.64 2.52 0.51
C PRO A 76 16.92 1.71 1.60
N SER A 77 15.72 2.13 2.02
CA SER A 77 14.84 1.44 2.94
C SER A 77 13.85 0.52 2.20
N VAL A 78 13.15 -0.32 2.97
CA VAL A 78 12.07 -1.16 2.46
C VAL A 78 10.81 -0.30 2.32
N VAL A 79 10.51 0.09 1.08
CA VAL A 79 9.34 0.89 0.71
C VAL A 79 8.33 0.05 -0.05
N HIS A 80 7.05 0.29 0.24
CA HIS A 80 5.91 -0.27 -0.47
C HIS A 80 5.26 0.88 -1.24
N ALA A 81 5.23 0.76 -2.57
CA ALA A 81 4.68 1.76 -3.46
C ALA A 81 3.46 1.20 -4.17
N VAL A 82 2.43 2.03 -4.26
CA VAL A 82 1.13 1.71 -4.86
C VAL A 82 0.74 2.84 -5.79
N ARG A 83 0.20 2.47 -6.94
CA ARG A 83 -0.32 3.42 -7.90
C ARG A 83 -1.65 4.04 -7.44
N GLY A 84 -1.88 5.29 -7.81
CA GLY A 84 -3.19 5.92 -7.74
C GLY A 84 -4.24 5.25 -8.61
N PHE A 85 -5.50 5.37 -8.17
CA PHE A 85 -6.65 4.72 -8.78
C PHE A 85 -7.37 5.58 -9.81
N ASP A 86 -7.03 6.87 -9.92
CA ASP A 86 -7.67 7.79 -10.85
C ASP A 86 -7.23 7.50 -12.29
N PRO A 87 -8.13 7.00 -13.16
CA PRO A 87 -7.78 6.72 -14.55
C PRO A 87 -7.56 7.99 -15.38
N GLY A 88 -8.04 9.15 -14.93
CA GLY A 88 -7.86 10.45 -15.58
C GLY A 88 -6.52 11.12 -15.24
N ASP A 89 -5.77 10.57 -14.29
CA ASP A 89 -4.49 11.13 -13.86
C ASP A 89 -3.38 10.83 -14.86
N THR A 90 -3.04 11.86 -15.64
CA THR A 90 -1.94 11.83 -16.64
C THR A 90 -0.55 11.90 -16.03
N THR A 91 -0.44 12.29 -14.76
CA THR A 91 0.84 12.41 -14.04
C THR A 91 1.19 11.17 -13.24
N GLU A 92 0.25 10.24 -13.09
CA GLU A 92 0.40 8.99 -12.34
C GLU A 92 0.89 9.20 -10.90
N ARG A 93 -0.03 9.61 -10.03
CA ARG A 93 0.19 9.61 -8.59
C ARG A 93 0.62 8.22 -8.13
N THR A 94 1.72 8.19 -7.38
CA THR A 94 2.27 7.02 -6.72
C THR A 94 2.34 7.31 -5.23
N TYR A 95 1.62 6.51 -4.45
CA TYR A 95 1.60 6.55 -2.99
C TYR A 95 2.62 5.57 -2.45
N TYR A 96 3.35 5.93 -1.39
CA TYR A 96 4.34 5.02 -0.82
C TYR A 96 4.55 5.22 0.67
N SER A 97 5.00 4.16 1.34
CA SER A 97 5.31 4.15 2.77
C SER A 97 6.49 3.23 3.12
N GLY A 98 7.05 3.39 4.32
CA GLY A 98 8.20 2.62 4.81
C GLY A 98 9.52 3.41 4.89
N ASP A 99 9.54 4.67 4.45
CA ASP A 99 10.65 5.61 4.57
C ASP A 99 10.29 6.82 5.46
N GLY A 100 9.49 6.57 6.51
CA GLY A 100 8.88 7.57 7.38
C GLY A 100 7.39 7.75 7.09
N ALA A 101 6.86 8.95 7.37
CA ALA A 101 5.45 9.28 7.11
C ALA A 101 5.08 8.99 5.65
N PRO A 102 3.86 8.48 5.37
CA PRO A 102 3.40 8.18 4.02
C PRO A 102 3.44 9.39 3.10
N LYS A 103 3.84 9.16 1.85
CA LYS A 103 4.08 10.20 0.85
C LYS A 103 3.37 9.88 -0.45
N VAL A 104 3.20 10.92 -1.24
CA VAL A 104 2.73 10.87 -2.62
C VAL A 104 3.74 11.59 -3.52
N THR A 105 3.99 11.01 -4.67
CA THR A 105 4.71 11.63 -5.78
C THR A 105 3.93 11.44 -7.06
N ASP A 106 4.29 12.18 -8.11
CA ASP A 106 3.83 11.94 -9.48
C ASP A 106 5.04 11.92 -10.43
N ASN A 107 4.83 11.71 -11.73
CA ASN A 107 5.91 11.66 -12.71
C ASN A 107 6.62 13.00 -12.92
N VAL A 108 5.97 14.14 -12.66
CA VAL A 108 6.54 15.48 -12.84
C VAL A 108 7.47 15.81 -11.66
N MET A 109 6.95 15.69 -10.45
CA MET A 109 7.63 15.98 -9.19
C MET A 109 8.65 14.90 -8.84
N GLY A 110 8.28 13.65 -9.05
CA GLY A 110 9.07 12.49 -8.64
C GLY A 110 10.28 12.25 -9.50
N LEU A 111 10.19 12.51 -10.81
CA LEU A 111 11.29 12.30 -11.77
C LEU A 111 11.99 13.59 -12.22
N GLY A 112 11.33 14.74 -12.09
CA GLY A 112 11.87 16.01 -12.60
C GLY A 112 12.12 15.97 -14.10
N THR A 113 13.27 16.49 -14.54
CA THR A 113 13.62 16.60 -15.96
C THR A 113 14.35 15.38 -16.54
N ALA A 114 14.70 14.37 -15.73
CA ALA A 114 15.46 13.20 -16.16
C ALA A 114 14.78 11.91 -15.68
N PRO A 115 14.02 11.20 -16.53
CA PRO A 115 13.29 9.99 -16.13
C PRO A 115 14.21 8.76 -15.96
N SER A 116 15.53 8.93 -15.79
CA SER A 116 16.53 7.86 -15.86
C SER A 116 16.90 7.35 -14.47
N PRO A 117 17.01 6.03 -14.21
CA PRO A 117 17.33 5.39 -12.92
C PRO A 117 18.68 5.77 -12.29
N THR A 118 19.49 6.61 -12.93
CA THR A 118 20.84 6.98 -12.49
C THR A 118 20.89 7.93 -11.29
N SER A 119 19.73 8.35 -10.76
CA SER A 119 19.63 9.32 -9.64
C SER A 119 18.78 8.80 -8.48
N ASN A 120 18.80 9.51 -7.35
CA ASN A 120 17.96 9.21 -6.19
C ASN A 120 16.50 9.59 -6.50
N PHE A 121 15.66 8.62 -6.85
CA PHE A 121 14.23 8.82 -7.09
C PHE A 121 13.37 8.18 -6.01
N PRO A 122 12.26 8.81 -5.59
CA PRO A 122 11.75 10.10 -6.09
C PRO A 122 12.61 11.28 -5.61
N ILE A 123 12.76 12.32 -6.44
CA ILE A 123 13.53 13.54 -6.07
C ILE A 123 12.73 14.48 -5.17
N ALA A 124 11.41 14.44 -5.26
CA ALA A 124 10.50 15.24 -4.46
C ALA A 124 9.17 14.49 -4.25
N SER A 125 8.48 14.86 -3.18
CA SER A 125 7.22 14.25 -2.77
C SER A 125 6.43 15.22 -1.89
N ARG A 126 5.14 14.93 -1.69
CA ARG A 126 4.28 15.57 -0.70
C ARG A 126 3.85 14.55 0.36
N PRO A 127 3.49 14.97 1.58
CA PRO A 127 2.82 14.09 2.52
C PRO A 127 1.50 13.56 1.93
N LEU A 128 1.17 12.30 2.23
CA LEU A 128 -0.14 11.75 1.93
C LEU A 128 -1.12 12.21 3.01
N GLY A 129 -2.15 12.98 2.64
CA GLY A 129 -3.05 13.61 3.62
C GLY A 129 -2.78 15.08 3.84
N LEU A 130 -3.77 15.77 4.43
CA LEU A 130 -3.67 17.14 4.87
C LEU A 130 -3.91 17.21 6.38
N PRO A 131 -3.13 18.02 7.12
CA PRO A 131 -3.38 18.23 8.55
C PRO A 131 -4.72 18.96 8.74
N ALA A 132 -5.40 18.72 9.86
CA ALA A 132 -6.57 19.51 10.24
C ALA A 132 -6.15 20.88 10.79
N PRO A 133 -6.98 21.93 10.66
CA PRO A 133 -6.75 23.18 11.39
C PRO A 133 -6.78 22.96 12.91
N SER A 134 -5.86 23.58 13.64
CA SER A 134 -5.65 23.28 15.07
C SER A 134 -6.54 24.09 16.02
N ALA A 135 -7.25 25.10 15.53
CA ALA A 135 -8.09 25.97 16.34
C ALA A 135 -9.41 26.30 15.63
N PRO A 136 -10.51 26.50 16.39
CA PRO A 136 -11.80 26.88 15.83
C PRO A 136 -11.75 28.30 15.25
N LEU A 137 -12.63 28.57 14.29
CA LEU A 137 -12.87 29.94 13.85
C LEU A 137 -13.68 30.71 14.91
N THR A 138 -13.59 32.03 14.88
CA THR A 138 -14.38 32.94 15.72
C THR A 138 -15.54 33.51 14.92
N VAL A 139 -16.72 33.55 15.54
CA VAL A 139 -17.94 34.12 14.95
C VAL A 139 -18.32 35.38 15.72
N THR A 140 -18.64 36.46 15.02
CA THR A 140 -19.14 37.70 15.62
C THR A 140 -20.35 38.19 14.85
N THR A 141 -21.51 38.28 15.51
CA THR A 141 -22.74 38.79 14.93
C THR A 141 -22.56 40.25 14.50
N LEU A 142 -22.88 40.54 13.24
CA LEU A 142 -22.95 41.92 12.76
C LEU A 142 -24.24 42.56 13.26
N GLN A 143 -24.19 43.84 13.64
CA GLN A 143 -25.38 44.55 14.14
C GLN A 143 -26.51 44.51 13.10
N GLY A 144 -27.69 44.08 13.54
CA GLY A 144 -28.90 43.98 12.70
C GLY A 144 -29.73 42.74 13.06
N GLY A 145 -30.89 42.65 12.44
CA GLY A 145 -31.81 41.51 12.55
C GLY A 145 -32.92 41.67 13.60
N THR A 146 -34.08 41.14 13.28
CA THR A 146 -35.28 41.10 14.13
C THR A 146 -35.93 39.72 14.19
N GLY A 147 -35.36 38.75 13.45
CA GLY A 147 -35.84 37.38 13.38
C GLY A 147 -35.61 36.59 14.67
N GLU A 148 -36.16 35.38 14.68
CA GLU A 148 -35.93 34.44 15.78
C GLU A 148 -34.44 34.08 15.89
N LEU A 149 -34.02 33.84 17.12
CA LEU A 149 -32.66 33.43 17.41
C LEU A 149 -32.41 32.02 16.87
N VAL A 150 -31.34 31.87 16.08
CA VAL A 150 -30.89 30.60 15.54
C VAL A 150 -29.49 30.30 16.08
N SER A 151 -29.35 29.12 16.67
CA SER A 151 -28.08 28.56 17.09
C SER A 151 -27.38 27.90 15.90
N SER A 152 -26.15 28.29 15.63
CA SER A 152 -25.32 27.68 14.59
C SER A 152 -23.90 27.49 15.06
N TYR A 153 -23.25 26.46 14.54
CA TYR A 153 -21.84 26.18 14.72
C TYR A 153 -21.13 26.14 13.38
N TYR A 154 -19.83 26.42 13.38
CA TYR A 154 -19.03 26.45 12.17
C TYR A 154 -17.76 25.64 12.34
N VAL A 155 -17.29 25.12 11.21
CA VAL A 155 -15.97 24.51 11.05
C VAL A 155 -15.36 24.99 9.74
N TYR A 156 -14.05 24.83 9.60
CA TYR A 156 -13.38 25.02 8.32
C TYR A 156 -12.34 23.92 8.08
N THR A 157 -12.01 23.70 6.82
CA THR A 157 -11.05 22.69 6.35
C THR A 157 -9.99 23.34 5.47
N TYR A 158 -8.82 22.72 5.36
CA TYR A 158 -7.81 23.09 4.38
C TYR A 158 -8.02 22.33 3.08
N VAL A 159 -7.81 23.02 1.96
CA VAL A 159 -7.84 22.39 0.63
C VAL A 159 -6.58 22.75 -0.16
N ASN A 160 -5.97 21.74 -0.79
CA ASN A 160 -4.77 21.91 -1.61
C ASN A 160 -5.07 22.09 -3.10
N ASP A 161 -4.03 22.39 -3.87
CA ASP A 161 -4.07 22.51 -5.34
C ASP A 161 -4.66 21.29 -6.07
N TRP A 162 -4.60 20.10 -5.48
CA TRP A 162 -5.22 18.87 -5.98
C TRP A 162 -6.69 18.68 -5.60
N GLY A 163 -7.27 19.57 -4.81
CA GLY A 163 -8.64 19.46 -4.32
C GLY A 163 -8.83 18.46 -3.19
N TRP A 164 -7.73 18.01 -2.55
CA TRP A 164 -7.83 17.24 -1.32
C TRP A 164 -8.27 18.13 -0.19
N GLU A 165 -9.14 17.61 0.68
CA GLU A 165 -9.72 18.34 1.79
C GLU A 165 -9.36 17.70 3.13
N SER A 166 -8.90 18.49 4.10
CA SER A 166 -8.56 17.99 5.43
C SER A 166 -9.80 17.63 6.25
N ALA A 167 -9.58 16.99 7.40
CA ALA A 167 -10.58 16.97 8.46
C ALA A 167 -10.93 18.40 8.92
N PRO A 168 -12.14 18.62 9.47
CA PRO A 168 -12.55 19.94 9.96
C PRO A 168 -11.72 20.40 11.16
N SER A 169 -11.65 21.71 11.33
CA SER A 169 -11.20 22.36 12.56
C SER A 169 -12.05 21.90 13.75
N PRO A 170 -11.59 22.14 14.99
CA PRO A 170 -12.49 22.15 16.14
C PRO A 170 -13.70 23.04 15.87
N VAL A 171 -14.86 22.64 16.40
CA VAL A 171 -16.13 23.36 16.24
C VAL A 171 -16.05 24.72 16.91
N SER A 172 -16.58 25.75 16.25
CA SER A 172 -16.68 27.10 16.82
C SER A 172 -17.49 27.13 18.12
N THR A 173 -17.36 28.21 18.89
CA THR A 173 -18.37 28.53 19.90
C THR A 173 -19.74 28.71 19.24
N GLU A 174 -20.81 28.49 20.00
CA GLU A 174 -22.17 28.69 19.52
C GLU A 174 -22.36 30.14 19.03
N SER A 175 -22.84 30.28 17.81
CA SER A 175 -23.33 31.53 17.27
C SER A 175 -24.85 31.56 17.45
N ASN A 176 -25.32 32.28 18.47
CA ASN A 176 -26.73 32.52 18.69
C ASN A 176 -27.10 33.93 18.21
N ARG A 177 -27.70 34.03 17.03
CA ARG A 177 -28.02 35.33 16.39
C ARG A 177 -29.39 35.29 15.69
N PRO A 178 -30.02 36.45 15.46
CA PRO A 178 -31.25 36.50 14.66
C PRO A 178 -31.06 35.84 13.29
N SER A 179 -32.07 35.12 12.80
CA SER A 179 -32.04 34.41 11.51
C SER A 179 -31.76 35.31 10.30
N ASP A 180 -32.02 36.61 10.43
CA ASP A 180 -31.83 37.66 9.45
C ASP A 180 -30.56 38.52 9.71
N ALA A 181 -29.73 38.16 10.69
CA ALA A 181 -28.49 38.85 11.01
C ALA A 181 -27.27 38.17 10.37
N GLN A 182 -26.40 38.96 9.71
CA GLN A 182 -25.12 38.47 9.20
C GLN A 182 -24.07 38.30 10.32
N ALA A 183 -22.97 37.60 10.01
CA ALA A 183 -21.88 37.37 10.96
C ALA A 183 -20.54 37.47 10.26
N THR A 184 -19.56 37.99 10.99
CA THR A 184 -18.15 37.96 10.58
C THR A 184 -17.53 36.68 11.08
N LEU A 185 -16.83 35.98 10.19
CA LEU A 185 -16.05 34.79 10.47
C LEU A 185 -14.57 35.15 10.37
N ALA A 186 -13.80 34.86 11.42
CA ALA A 186 -12.39 35.22 11.53
C ALA A 186 -11.61 34.13 12.27
N GLY A 187 -10.30 34.35 12.43
CA GLY A 187 -9.46 33.45 13.23
C GLY A 187 -9.09 32.15 12.52
N PHE A 188 -9.09 32.14 11.19
CA PHE A 188 -8.55 31.02 10.41
C PHE A 188 -7.06 30.84 10.72
N THR A 189 -6.68 29.64 11.11
CA THR A 189 -5.27 29.31 11.35
C THR A 189 -4.54 29.09 10.04
N LEU A 190 -3.24 29.37 10.03
CA LEU A 190 -2.37 28.95 8.93
C LEU A 190 -2.04 27.47 9.09
N PRO A 191 -1.92 26.71 7.99
CA PRO A 191 -1.55 25.32 8.06
C PRO A 191 -0.13 25.16 8.63
N PRO A 192 0.15 24.02 9.31
CA PRO A 192 1.50 23.68 9.74
C PRO A 192 2.52 23.74 8.60
N SER A 193 3.79 23.96 8.94
CA SER A 193 4.87 23.89 7.96
C SER A 193 4.94 22.51 7.31
N GLY A 194 4.97 22.46 5.99
CA GLY A 194 5.09 21.23 5.23
C GLY A 194 4.74 21.44 3.76
N ASN A 195 5.12 20.49 2.91
CA ASN A 195 4.87 20.57 1.47
C ASN A 195 3.45 20.08 1.10
N TYR A 196 2.43 20.69 1.69
CA TYR A 196 1.02 20.30 1.50
C TYR A 196 0.34 20.99 0.31
N ALA A 197 0.92 22.10 -0.18
CA ALA A 197 0.36 22.95 -1.25
C ALA A 197 -1.09 23.43 -0.98
N ILE A 198 -1.42 23.67 0.28
CA ILE A 198 -2.71 24.23 0.71
C ILE A 198 -2.86 25.65 0.15
N ASN A 199 -3.96 25.93 -0.53
CA ASN A 199 -4.19 27.22 -1.19
C ASN A 199 -5.54 27.87 -0.85
N ARG A 200 -6.48 27.13 -0.24
CA ARG A 200 -7.81 27.62 0.10
C ARG A 200 -8.40 26.93 1.32
N LEU A 201 -9.45 27.53 1.86
CA LEU A 201 -10.23 27.08 3.01
C LEU A 201 -11.68 26.89 2.59
N ARG A 202 -12.31 25.80 3.01
CA ARG A 202 -13.77 25.64 2.92
C ARG A 202 -14.38 25.81 4.30
N ILE A 203 -15.49 26.53 4.37
CA ILE A 203 -16.18 26.87 5.60
C ILE A 203 -17.54 26.22 5.56
N TYR A 204 -17.95 25.62 6.68
CA TYR A 204 -19.22 24.94 6.84
C TYR A 204 -20.00 25.52 8.02
N ARG A 205 -21.33 25.48 7.93
CA ARG A 205 -22.27 25.89 8.97
C ARG A 205 -23.25 24.78 9.26
N THR A 206 -23.62 24.59 10.52
CA THR A 206 -24.69 23.66 10.88
C THR A 206 -26.03 24.09 10.31
N ALA A 207 -26.77 23.16 9.71
CA ALA A 207 -28.18 23.30 9.42
C ALA A 207 -28.90 21.98 9.63
N THR A 208 -30.19 22.04 9.91
CA THR A 208 -31.03 20.84 10.01
C THR A 208 -31.55 20.50 8.61
N GLY A 209 -31.14 19.36 8.07
CA GLY A 209 -31.61 18.88 6.77
C GLY A 209 -33.07 18.46 6.80
N SER A 210 -33.63 18.16 5.63
CA SER A 210 -35.03 17.69 5.49
C SER A 210 -35.32 16.36 6.20
N SER A 211 -34.28 15.61 6.59
CA SER A 211 -34.35 14.38 7.38
C SER A 211 -34.38 14.61 8.90
N GLY A 212 -34.25 15.87 9.37
CA GLY A 212 -34.18 16.23 10.79
C GLY A 212 -32.79 16.06 11.43
N ALA A 213 -31.79 15.57 10.70
CA ALA A 213 -30.40 15.53 11.15
C ALA A 213 -29.73 16.90 11.02
N THR A 214 -28.94 17.30 12.01
CA THR A 214 -28.16 18.53 11.97
C THR A 214 -26.71 18.22 11.63
N ASP A 215 -26.28 18.66 10.46
CA ASP A 215 -24.95 18.41 9.90
C ASP A 215 -24.28 19.73 9.49
N PHE A 216 -22.98 19.67 9.20
CA PHE A 216 -22.24 20.80 8.65
C PHE A 216 -22.43 20.88 7.14
N TYR A 217 -23.04 21.94 6.64
CA TYR A 217 -23.23 22.18 5.21
C TYR A 217 -22.31 23.28 4.70
N PHE A 218 -21.85 23.14 3.46
CA PHE A 218 -20.90 24.04 2.82
C PHE A 218 -21.46 25.46 2.75
N LEU A 219 -20.76 26.42 3.34
CA LEU A 219 -21.11 27.83 3.28
C LEU A 219 -20.36 28.51 2.13
N ARG A 220 -19.03 28.44 2.14
CA ARG A 220 -18.19 29.09 1.14
C ARG A 220 -16.75 28.61 1.14
N GLU A 221 -16.06 28.89 0.04
CA GLU A 221 -14.62 28.74 -0.09
C GLU A 221 -13.95 30.13 -0.12
N ILE A 222 -12.77 30.25 0.50
CA ILE A 222 -11.95 31.46 0.52
C ILE A 222 -10.48 31.10 0.28
N ALA A 223 -9.69 32.03 -0.27
CA ALA A 223 -8.25 31.83 -0.42
C ALA A 223 -7.56 31.73 0.95
N LEU A 224 -6.49 30.94 1.07
CA LEU A 224 -5.83 30.66 2.35
C LEU A 224 -5.40 31.93 3.12
N ALA A 225 -4.98 32.98 2.42
CA ALA A 225 -4.53 34.24 3.02
C ALA A 225 -5.68 35.17 3.48
N THR A 226 -6.94 34.73 3.35
CA THR A 226 -8.11 35.53 3.74
C THR A 226 -8.28 35.49 5.26
N GLN A 227 -8.11 36.65 5.90
CA GLN A 227 -8.17 36.74 7.37
C GLN A 227 -9.59 36.72 7.94
N THR A 228 -10.54 37.27 7.18
CA THR A 228 -11.93 37.42 7.60
C THR A 228 -12.86 37.24 6.40
N THR A 229 -14.04 36.69 6.65
CA THR A 229 -15.12 36.60 5.67
C THR A 229 -16.47 36.77 6.38
N THR A 230 -17.57 36.72 5.65
CA THR A 230 -18.91 36.82 6.23
C THR A 230 -19.73 35.56 5.97
N ASP A 231 -20.61 35.26 6.93
CA ASP A 231 -21.85 34.56 6.65
C ASP A 231 -22.93 35.60 6.34
N ASP A 232 -23.20 35.74 5.05
CA ASP A 232 -24.12 36.68 4.44
C ASP A 232 -25.53 36.08 4.21
N LEU A 233 -25.85 34.98 4.90
CA LEU A 233 -27.15 34.28 4.81
C LEU A 233 -27.43 33.64 3.45
N ARG A 234 -26.38 33.36 2.68
CA ARG A 234 -26.49 32.54 1.46
C ARG A 234 -27.04 31.14 1.76
N ASP A 235 -27.58 30.54 0.72
CA ASP A 235 -27.94 29.12 0.73
C ASP A 235 -26.71 28.25 0.98
N LEU A 236 -26.89 27.18 1.74
CA LEU A 236 -25.83 26.21 2.01
C LEU A 236 -25.79 25.14 0.90
N GLY A 237 -24.58 24.69 0.60
CA GLY A 237 -24.29 23.63 -0.38
C GLY A 237 -24.31 22.23 0.24
N GLU A 238 -23.42 21.35 -0.22
CA GLU A 238 -23.34 19.96 0.25
C GLU A 238 -22.94 19.79 1.72
N VAL A 239 -23.28 18.64 2.31
CA VAL A 239 -22.79 18.22 3.63
C VAL A 239 -21.28 18.02 3.58
N CYS A 240 -20.57 18.41 4.65
CA CYS A 240 -19.14 18.20 4.83
C CYS A 240 -18.81 16.70 4.76
N PRO A 241 -18.06 16.23 3.74
CA PRO A 241 -17.75 14.81 3.62
C PRO A 241 -16.61 14.37 4.56
N THR A 242 -15.82 15.31 5.08
CA THR A 242 -14.53 15.01 5.72
C THR A 242 -14.58 14.91 7.25
N VAL A 243 -15.78 14.88 7.84
CA VAL A 243 -15.96 14.91 9.31
C VAL A 243 -15.25 13.75 10.01
N SER A 244 -15.25 12.55 9.42
CA SER A 244 -14.57 11.35 9.93
C SER A 244 -13.16 11.16 9.37
N TRP A 245 -12.73 12.00 8.43
CA TRP A 245 -11.48 11.80 7.73
C TRP A 245 -10.29 12.16 8.60
N ALA A 246 -9.21 11.39 8.48
CA ALA A 246 -7.94 11.68 9.11
C ALA A 246 -6.82 11.48 8.10
N MET A 247 -5.68 12.14 8.31
CA MET A 247 -4.48 11.81 7.54
C MET A 247 -3.97 10.41 7.92
N PRO A 248 -3.28 9.69 7.02
CA PRO A 248 -2.64 8.43 7.39
C PRO A 248 -1.66 8.65 8.56
N PRO A 249 -1.55 7.68 9.48
CA PRO A 249 -0.55 7.72 10.54
C PRO A 249 0.89 7.82 10.00
N ASP A 250 1.76 8.54 10.71
CA ASP A 250 3.17 8.71 10.32
C ASP A 250 3.98 7.40 10.34
N ASP A 251 3.53 6.40 11.12
CA ASP A 251 4.16 5.08 11.23
C ASP A 251 3.55 4.05 10.27
N LEU A 252 2.63 4.45 9.38
CA LEU A 252 1.97 3.54 8.45
C LEU A 252 3.01 2.91 7.50
N THR A 253 3.02 1.58 7.44
CA THR A 253 3.90 0.77 6.57
C THR A 253 3.08 -0.24 5.78
N GLN A 254 3.73 -1.05 4.93
CA GLN A 254 3.09 -2.15 4.18
C GLN A 254 1.92 -1.68 3.31
N LEU A 255 2.06 -0.50 2.69
CA LEU A 255 1.00 0.09 1.86
C LEU A 255 0.64 -0.87 0.72
N THR A 256 -0.64 -1.22 0.63
CA THR A 256 -1.14 -2.26 -0.27
C THR A 256 -2.42 -1.79 -0.96
N ALA A 257 -2.48 -1.95 -2.28
CA ALA A 257 -3.68 -1.70 -3.07
C ALA A 257 -4.74 -2.77 -2.78
N LEU A 258 -5.96 -2.33 -2.52
CA LEU A 258 -7.13 -3.19 -2.42
C LEU A 258 -8.06 -2.99 -3.63
N TRP A 259 -9.14 -3.76 -3.67
CA TRP A 259 -10.25 -3.57 -4.60
C TRP A 259 -10.99 -2.25 -4.30
N ASN A 260 -11.86 -1.83 -5.23
CA ASN A 260 -12.68 -0.61 -5.12
C ASN A 260 -11.91 0.69 -4.81
N GLY A 261 -10.63 0.78 -5.19
CA GLY A 261 -9.84 1.99 -5.03
C GLY A 261 -9.45 2.29 -3.57
N MET A 262 -9.44 1.28 -2.70
CA MET A 262 -9.01 1.41 -1.31
C MET A 262 -7.53 1.06 -1.15
N LEU A 263 -6.91 1.61 -0.12
CA LEU A 263 -5.58 1.24 0.35
C LEU A 263 -5.69 0.67 1.76
N ALA A 264 -4.80 -0.27 2.07
CA ALA A 264 -4.54 -0.70 3.43
C ALA A 264 -3.07 -0.52 3.79
N GLY A 265 -2.82 -0.40 5.09
CA GLY A 265 -1.47 -0.40 5.64
C GLY A 265 -1.49 -0.78 7.11
N ILE A 266 -0.30 -0.98 7.67
CA ILE A 266 -0.12 -1.38 9.07
C ILE A 266 0.42 -0.18 9.87
N SER A 267 -0.24 0.13 10.98
CA SER A 267 0.21 1.11 11.97
C SER A 267 0.04 0.50 13.37
N GLY A 268 1.12 0.46 14.14
CA GLY A 268 1.17 -0.29 15.40
C GLY A 268 0.66 -1.73 15.28
N ASN A 269 -0.46 -2.04 15.95
CA ASN A 269 -1.11 -3.36 15.91
C ASN A 269 -2.39 -3.38 15.03
N ARG A 270 -2.61 -2.34 14.21
CA ARG A 270 -3.86 -2.14 13.47
C ARG A 270 -3.62 -2.19 11.97
N ILE A 271 -4.61 -2.70 11.26
CA ILE A 271 -4.74 -2.58 9.81
C ILE A 271 -5.66 -1.40 9.57
N ARG A 272 -5.11 -0.38 8.94
CA ARG A 272 -5.78 0.88 8.62
C ARG A 272 -6.31 0.79 7.19
N PHE A 273 -7.42 1.45 6.91
CA PHE A 273 -7.99 1.53 5.56
C PHE A 273 -8.25 2.98 5.18
N CYS A 274 -8.05 3.31 3.90
CA CYS A 274 -8.48 4.60 3.37
C CYS A 274 -9.90 4.55 2.82
N GLU A 275 -10.50 5.72 2.69
CA GLU A 275 -11.76 5.92 1.97
C GLU A 275 -11.61 5.50 0.49
N PRO A 276 -12.64 4.89 -0.13
CA PRO A 276 -12.59 4.47 -1.52
C PRO A 276 -12.28 5.63 -2.46
N TYR A 277 -11.25 5.48 -3.30
CA TYR A 277 -10.76 6.51 -4.24
C TYR A 277 -10.24 7.81 -3.59
N VAL A 278 -10.13 7.84 -2.26
CA VAL A 278 -9.63 8.99 -1.49
C VAL A 278 -8.45 8.54 -0.64
N ALA A 279 -7.33 8.22 -1.32
CA ALA A 279 -6.12 7.66 -0.72
C ALA A 279 -5.49 8.47 0.42
N TYR A 280 -5.89 9.73 0.57
CA TYR A 280 -5.39 10.65 1.59
C TYR A 280 -6.24 10.69 2.87
N ALA A 281 -7.40 10.01 2.90
CA ALA A 281 -8.33 9.97 4.02
C ALA A 281 -8.37 8.58 4.66
N TRP A 282 -7.97 8.46 5.93
CA TRP A 282 -7.82 7.22 6.69
C TRP A 282 -8.60 7.26 8.02
N PRO A 283 -9.95 7.19 7.98
CA PRO A 283 -10.78 7.20 9.18
C PRO A 283 -10.43 6.06 10.15
N GLU A 284 -10.39 6.35 11.45
CA GLU A 284 -9.97 5.35 12.45
C GLU A 284 -11.03 4.30 12.78
N ASN A 285 -12.29 4.58 12.43
CA ASN A 285 -13.41 3.67 12.65
C ASN A 285 -13.37 2.43 11.72
N TYR A 286 -12.49 2.42 10.72
CA TYR A 286 -12.30 1.28 9.81
C TYR A 286 -11.24 0.29 10.30
N ASP A 287 -10.54 0.60 11.40
CA ASP A 287 -9.40 -0.19 11.85
C ASP A 287 -9.78 -1.64 12.15
N VAL A 288 -9.05 -2.58 11.55
CA VAL A 288 -9.11 -4.00 11.90
C VAL A 288 -7.93 -4.35 12.79
N ILE A 289 -8.18 -5.03 13.91
CA ILE A 289 -7.16 -5.40 14.89
C ILE A 289 -7.13 -6.93 15.01
N PRO A 290 -6.00 -7.58 14.67
CA PRO A 290 -5.84 -9.01 14.89
C PRO A 290 -6.01 -9.34 16.40
N PRO A 291 -6.82 -10.34 16.77
CA PRO A 291 -7.21 -10.56 18.16
C PRO A 291 -6.09 -11.14 19.03
N ASP A 292 -5.15 -11.88 18.45
CA ASP A 292 -4.16 -12.71 19.17
C ASP A 292 -2.71 -12.51 18.70
N SER A 293 -2.46 -11.58 17.78
CA SER A 293 -1.18 -11.44 17.10
C SER A 293 -0.96 -10.01 16.60
N LYS A 294 0.25 -9.73 16.10
CA LYS A 294 0.60 -8.43 15.52
C LYS A 294 0.74 -8.55 14.01
N PRO A 295 0.14 -7.64 13.22
CA PRO A 295 0.31 -7.64 11.78
C PRO A 295 1.76 -7.29 11.41
N VAL A 296 2.29 -7.99 10.42
CA VAL A 296 3.69 -7.91 9.98
C VAL A 296 3.77 -7.54 8.50
N ALA A 297 2.88 -8.09 7.68
CA ALA A 297 2.84 -7.84 6.24
C ALA A 297 1.44 -8.08 5.68
N LEU A 298 1.18 -7.52 4.50
CA LEU A 298 -0.11 -7.61 3.81
C LEU A 298 0.08 -8.23 2.42
N GLY A 299 -0.89 -9.02 1.98
CA GLY A 299 -0.97 -9.53 0.61
C GLY A 299 -2.41 -9.60 0.15
N VAL A 300 -2.67 -9.57 -1.15
CA VAL A 300 -4.04 -9.50 -1.69
C VAL A 300 -4.21 -10.51 -2.80
N PHE A 301 -5.37 -11.17 -2.82
CA PHE A 301 -5.79 -11.96 -3.97
C PHE A 301 -7.32 -11.88 -4.12
N GLY A 302 -7.81 -11.71 -5.35
CA GLY A 302 -9.23 -11.43 -5.58
C GLY A 302 -9.72 -10.23 -4.76
N GLN A 303 -10.79 -10.41 -3.99
CA GLN A 303 -11.32 -9.44 -3.02
C GLN A 303 -11.03 -9.86 -1.57
N GLN A 304 -9.82 -10.36 -1.33
CA GLN A 304 -9.39 -10.83 -0.03
C GLN A 304 -8.02 -10.24 0.31
N LEU A 305 -7.95 -9.59 1.46
CA LEU A 305 -6.71 -9.12 2.08
C LEU A 305 -6.23 -10.19 3.04
N VAL A 306 -5.07 -10.76 2.78
CA VAL A 306 -4.36 -11.64 3.71
C VAL A 306 -3.49 -10.77 4.60
N VAL A 307 -3.81 -10.76 5.88
CA VAL A 307 -3.01 -10.12 6.91
C VAL A 307 -2.12 -11.18 7.54
N LEU A 308 -0.83 -11.07 7.28
CA LEU A 308 0.18 -11.93 7.85
C LEU A 308 0.66 -11.35 9.17
N THR A 309 0.79 -12.20 10.17
CA THR A 309 1.09 -11.80 11.55
C THR A 309 2.32 -12.53 12.07
N ASN A 310 2.76 -12.18 13.28
CA ASN A 310 3.74 -12.95 14.04
C ASN A 310 3.17 -14.23 14.68
N GLY A 311 1.95 -14.62 14.32
CA GLY A 311 1.25 -15.80 14.83
C GLY A 311 0.36 -16.42 13.76
N ARG A 312 -0.96 -16.37 13.95
CA ARG A 312 -1.94 -16.87 12.97
C ARG A 312 -2.28 -15.78 11.95
N PRO A 313 -2.20 -16.06 10.64
CA PRO A 313 -2.67 -15.12 9.63
C PRO A 313 -4.19 -15.04 9.67
N LEU A 314 -4.72 -13.93 9.17
CA LEU A 314 -6.15 -13.72 9.02
C LEU A 314 -6.48 -13.20 7.63
N MET A 315 -7.72 -13.40 7.22
CA MET A 315 -8.25 -12.88 5.97
C MET A 315 -9.29 -11.82 6.28
N VAL A 316 -9.17 -10.67 5.62
CA VAL A 316 -10.14 -9.58 5.68
C VAL A 316 -10.81 -9.44 4.32
N SER A 317 -12.13 -9.33 4.31
CA SER A 317 -12.90 -9.08 3.09
C SER A 317 -14.12 -8.23 3.39
N GLY A 318 -14.57 -7.45 2.41
CA GLY A 318 -15.67 -6.51 2.55
C GLY A 318 -15.81 -5.69 1.27
N SER A 319 -16.97 -5.10 1.00
CA SER A 319 -17.17 -4.26 -0.19
C SER A 319 -16.68 -2.81 0.00
N SER A 320 -16.53 -2.38 1.25
CA SER A 320 -16.24 -1.02 1.70
C SER A 320 -15.48 -1.07 3.04
N PRO A 321 -14.76 0.00 3.42
CA PRO A 321 -13.94 0.00 4.63
C PRO A 321 -14.73 -0.22 5.93
N ASP A 322 -15.96 0.28 6.01
CA ASP A 322 -16.87 0.16 7.15
C ASP A 322 -17.53 -1.23 7.26
N ALA A 323 -17.51 -2.00 6.18
CA ALA A 323 -18.08 -3.34 6.08
C ALA A 323 -17.01 -4.43 5.94
N MET A 324 -15.80 -4.20 6.47
CA MET A 324 -14.74 -5.19 6.53
C MET A 324 -15.00 -6.21 7.65
N ASP A 325 -14.95 -7.50 7.31
CA ASP A 325 -15.02 -8.60 8.27
C ASP A 325 -13.71 -9.40 8.26
N GLN A 326 -13.33 -9.94 9.41
CA GLN A 326 -12.08 -10.69 9.59
C GLN A 326 -12.34 -12.15 9.95
N GLN A 327 -11.58 -13.05 9.32
CA GLN A 327 -11.60 -14.48 9.59
C GLN A 327 -10.19 -14.99 9.88
N LEU A 328 -10.00 -15.61 11.05
CA LEU A 328 -8.73 -16.28 11.39
C LEU A 328 -8.53 -17.55 10.56
N MET A 329 -7.30 -17.79 10.11
CA MET A 329 -6.94 -19.00 9.38
C MET A 329 -6.40 -20.07 10.33
N ASP A 330 -6.75 -21.33 10.06
CA ASP A 330 -6.24 -22.50 10.79
C ASP A 330 -4.88 -22.97 10.23
N LEU A 331 -3.96 -22.02 10.07
CA LEU A 331 -2.58 -22.27 9.68
C LEU A 331 -1.68 -21.44 10.61
N PRO A 332 -1.15 -22.00 11.70
CA PRO A 332 -0.37 -21.25 12.70
C PRO A 332 1.07 -21.00 12.21
N GLN A 333 1.21 -20.28 11.11
CA GLN A 333 2.48 -20.01 10.43
C GLN A 333 2.74 -18.50 10.40
N ALA A 334 3.60 -18.04 11.30
CA ALA A 334 4.03 -16.65 11.38
C ALA A 334 4.83 -16.23 10.15
N CYS A 335 4.72 -14.96 9.76
CA CYS A 335 5.57 -14.39 8.72
C CYS A 335 6.92 -13.96 9.31
N VAL A 336 8.01 -14.55 8.80
CA VAL A 336 9.38 -14.26 9.28
C VAL A 336 10.10 -13.23 8.42
N SER A 337 9.66 -13.06 7.16
CA SER A 337 10.17 -12.03 6.26
C SER A 337 9.01 -11.29 5.58
N PRO A 338 8.72 -10.03 5.96
CA PRO A 338 7.72 -9.21 5.27
C PRO A 338 7.99 -9.06 3.77
N ARG A 339 9.26 -9.10 3.37
CA ARG A 339 9.69 -8.93 1.97
C ARG A 339 9.51 -10.19 1.13
N SER A 340 9.21 -11.33 1.76
CA SER A 340 8.88 -12.59 1.08
C SER A 340 7.44 -12.68 0.62
N VAL A 341 6.60 -11.71 1.00
CA VAL A 341 5.16 -11.77 0.74
C VAL A 341 4.88 -11.43 -0.72
N VAL A 342 4.23 -12.35 -1.42
CA VAL A 342 3.95 -12.20 -2.85
C VAL A 342 2.49 -12.52 -3.12
N SER A 343 1.80 -11.56 -3.74
CA SER A 343 0.45 -11.72 -4.27
C SER A 343 0.55 -12.30 -5.68
N MET A 344 0.12 -13.55 -5.87
CA MET A 344 0.30 -14.32 -7.12
C MET A 344 -1.01 -14.48 -7.91
N GLY A 345 -1.98 -13.59 -7.68
CA GLY A 345 -3.29 -13.58 -8.35
C GLY A 345 -4.30 -14.59 -7.80
N SER A 346 -3.89 -15.87 -7.65
CA SER A 346 -4.73 -16.94 -7.10
C SER A 346 -4.57 -17.14 -5.59
N GLY A 347 -3.61 -16.45 -4.97
CA GLY A 347 -3.30 -16.52 -3.55
C GLY A 347 -2.09 -15.68 -3.18
N VAL A 348 -1.69 -15.77 -1.92
CA VAL A 348 -0.56 -15.09 -1.31
C VAL A 348 0.40 -16.13 -0.75
N ALA A 349 1.68 -16.01 -1.14
CA ALA A 349 2.77 -16.81 -0.59
C ALA A 349 3.60 -15.98 0.39
N TRP A 350 4.17 -16.62 1.41
CA TRP A 350 5.12 -15.98 2.34
C TRP A 350 6.06 -16.99 2.99
N ALA A 351 7.21 -16.52 3.46
CA ALA A 351 8.15 -17.32 4.24
C ALA A 351 7.75 -17.38 5.72
N SER A 352 7.68 -18.59 6.28
CA SER A 352 7.55 -18.87 7.71
C SER A 352 8.81 -19.55 8.26
N GLU A 353 8.82 -19.90 9.55
CA GLU A 353 9.90 -20.71 10.16
C GLU A 353 9.95 -22.15 9.64
N ASP A 354 8.83 -22.70 9.17
CA ASP A 354 8.75 -24.11 8.76
C ASP A 354 8.92 -24.29 7.23
N GLY A 355 8.62 -23.26 6.44
CA GLY A 355 8.70 -23.34 4.98
C GLY A 355 8.06 -22.15 4.26
N LEU A 356 7.85 -22.29 2.95
CA LEU A 356 7.04 -21.33 2.19
C LEU A 356 5.57 -21.68 2.34
N CYS A 357 4.77 -20.76 2.87
CA CYS A 357 3.34 -20.92 3.07
C CYS A 357 2.52 -20.31 1.93
N TRP A 358 1.25 -20.70 1.85
CA TRP A 358 0.27 -20.25 0.87
C TRP A 358 -1.11 -20.10 1.51
N ILE A 359 -1.82 -19.03 1.16
CA ILE A 359 -3.27 -18.87 1.36
C ILE A 359 -3.85 -18.44 0.03
N GLY A 360 -4.83 -19.17 -0.47
CA GLY A 360 -5.46 -18.84 -1.74
C GLY A 360 -6.45 -19.90 -2.19
N GLN A 361 -6.65 -19.97 -3.51
CA GLN A 361 -7.34 -21.10 -4.12
C GLN A 361 -6.65 -22.41 -3.72
N GLY A 362 -7.44 -23.42 -3.32
CA GLY A 362 -6.93 -24.68 -2.79
C GLY A 362 -6.61 -24.69 -1.29
N GLY A 363 -6.91 -23.60 -0.57
CA GLY A 363 -6.81 -23.52 0.88
C GLY A 363 -5.42 -23.15 1.41
N ALA A 364 -5.32 -23.00 2.73
CA ALA A 364 -4.07 -22.67 3.41
C ALA A 364 -3.15 -23.90 3.50
N ARG A 365 -1.88 -23.79 3.10
CA ARG A 365 -0.93 -24.91 3.11
C ARG A 365 0.53 -24.47 3.16
N LEU A 366 1.41 -25.42 3.45
CA LEU A 366 2.85 -25.27 3.31
C LEU A 366 3.28 -25.79 1.92
N ILE A 367 3.72 -24.90 1.03
CA ILE A 367 4.15 -25.21 -0.35
C ILE A 367 5.36 -26.14 -0.34
N THR A 368 6.31 -25.92 0.58
CA THR A 368 7.55 -26.71 0.64
C THR A 368 7.40 -28.07 1.33
N ALA A 369 6.20 -28.42 1.81
CA ALA A 369 5.97 -29.71 2.44
C ALA A 369 6.28 -30.86 1.47
N GLY A 370 7.10 -31.81 1.90
CA GLY A 370 7.52 -32.95 1.07
C GLY A 370 8.57 -32.63 -0.01
N ILE A 371 8.93 -31.36 -0.20
CA ILE A 371 10.04 -30.92 -1.07
C ILE A 371 11.27 -30.58 -0.24
N MET A 372 11.06 -29.94 0.92
CA MET A 372 12.16 -29.49 1.76
C MET A 372 11.85 -29.71 3.24
N THR A 373 12.83 -30.19 3.99
CA THR A 373 12.69 -30.28 5.45
C THR A 373 12.79 -28.89 6.08
N ARG A 374 12.30 -28.76 7.31
CA ARG A 374 12.49 -27.53 8.09
C ARG A 374 13.97 -27.16 8.24
N ALA A 375 14.84 -28.16 8.45
CA ALA A 375 16.27 -27.91 8.63
C ALA A 375 16.90 -27.31 7.36
N ASP A 376 16.56 -27.85 6.19
CA ASP A 376 17.03 -27.34 4.91
C ASP A 376 16.49 -25.94 4.61
N TRP A 377 15.21 -25.69 4.94
CA TRP A 377 14.60 -24.35 4.81
C TRP A 377 15.30 -23.33 5.70
N GLN A 378 15.59 -23.70 6.95
CA GLN A 378 16.35 -22.86 7.89
C GLN A 378 17.78 -22.60 7.42
N GLY A 379 18.37 -23.54 6.67
CA GLY A 379 19.63 -23.33 5.97
C GLY A 379 19.61 -22.17 4.98
N LEU A 380 18.45 -21.86 4.37
CA LEU A 380 18.28 -20.70 3.50
C LEU A 380 18.14 -19.37 4.26
N LYS A 381 18.04 -19.41 5.61
CA LYS A 381 17.77 -18.25 6.48
C LYS A 381 16.51 -17.48 6.02
N PRO A 382 15.30 -18.03 6.26
CA PRO A 382 14.07 -17.54 5.64
C PRO A 382 13.73 -16.07 5.93
N ALA A 383 14.22 -15.52 7.04
CA ALA A 383 14.10 -14.09 7.36
C ALA A 383 14.79 -13.16 6.32
N THR A 384 15.70 -13.67 5.50
CA THR A 384 16.41 -12.91 4.45
C THR A 384 15.70 -12.92 3.08
N ILE A 385 14.66 -13.75 2.94
CA ILE A 385 13.97 -13.98 1.67
C ILE A 385 13.28 -12.70 1.20
N ILE A 386 13.50 -12.36 -0.07
CA ILE A 386 12.74 -11.37 -0.83
C ILE A 386 12.00 -12.12 -1.93
N GLY A 387 10.70 -11.90 -2.05
CA GLY A 387 9.82 -12.60 -2.97
C GLY A 387 9.43 -11.75 -4.18
N ALA A 388 9.20 -12.39 -5.33
CA ALA A 388 8.53 -11.82 -6.49
C ALA A 388 7.71 -12.88 -7.23
N TYR A 389 6.68 -12.45 -7.97
CA TYR A 389 5.90 -13.30 -8.86
C TYR A 389 6.42 -13.17 -10.29
N TYR A 390 6.97 -14.24 -10.87
CA TYR A 390 7.55 -14.19 -12.21
C TYR A 390 7.25 -15.46 -13.01
N GLU A 391 6.73 -15.32 -14.24
CA GLU A 391 6.33 -16.43 -15.13
C GLU A 391 5.47 -17.52 -14.45
N GLY A 392 4.56 -17.13 -13.55
CA GLY A 392 3.70 -18.09 -12.82
C GLY A 392 4.34 -18.72 -11.58
N LEU A 393 5.60 -18.43 -11.30
CA LEU A 393 6.39 -19.02 -10.22
C LEU A 393 6.60 -18.03 -9.08
N TYR A 394 6.78 -18.56 -7.88
CA TYR A 394 7.31 -17.80 -6.77
C TYR A 394 8.82 -17.78 -6.90
N LEU A 395 9.40 -16.59 -7.05
CA LEU A 395 10.83 -16.36 -7.00
C LEU A 395 11.20 -15.86 -5.61
N GLY A 396 12.09 -16.58 -4.93
CA GLY A 396 12.67 -16.15 -3.67
C GLY A 396 14.16 -15.90 -3.82
N SER A 397 14.64 -14.69 -3.51
CA SER A 397 16.07 -14.43 -3.30
C SER A 397 16.39 -14.45 -1.81
N PHE A 398 17.40 -15.20 -1.39
CA PHE A 398 17.79 -15.39 0.01
C PHE A 398 19.29 -15.21 0.19
N ASP A 399 19.74 -14.98 1.42
CA ASP A 399 21.15 -14.91 1.80
C ASP A 399 21.42 -15.94 2.90
N ASP A 400 22.11 -17.02 2.54
CA ASP A 400 22.47 -18.10 3.47
C ASP A 400 23.73 -17.76 4.30
N GLY A 401 24.33 -16.58 4.11
CA GLY A 401 25.57 -16.11 4.72
C GLY A 401 26.80 -16.27 3.84
N SER A 402 26.69 -16.93 2.68
CA SER A 402 27.76 -17.03 1.67
C SER A 402 27.58 -16.04 0.51
N GLY A 403 26.43 -15.36 0.45
CA GLY A 403 26.02 -14.47 -0.63
C GLY A 403 24.54 -14.65 -0.93
N ARG A 404 23.98 -13.77 -1.77
CA ARG A 404 22.59 -13.94 -2.22
C ARG A 404 22.49 -14.94 -3.36
N CYS A 405 21.57 -15.88 -3.20
CA CYS A 405 21.15 -16.82 -4.24
C CYS A 405 19.63 -16.67 -4.46
N GLY A 406 19.07 -17.51 -5.32
CA GLY A 406 17.63 -17.57 -5.51
C GLY A 406 17.08 -18.96 -5.76
N PHE A 407 15.76 -19.07 -5.65
CA PHE A 407 15.01 -20.26 -5.99
C PHE A 407 13.68 -19.92 -6.65
N LEU A 408 13.16 -20.87 -7.42
CA LEU A 408 11.82 -20.85 -7.99
C LEU A 408 11.03 -22.05 -7.45
N ILE A 409 9.76 -21.81 -7.13
CA ILE A 409 8.80 -22.86 -6.80
C ILE A 409 7.46 -22.55 -7.44
N ASP A 410 6.82 -23.59 -7.98
CA ASP A 410 5.47 -23.49 -8.51
C ASP A 410 4.47 -23.74 -7.36
N PRO A 411 3.68 -22.75 -6.94
CA PRO A 411 2.69 -22.94 -5.89
C PRO A 411 1.53 -23.85 -6.31
N ALA A 412 1.26 -24.00 -7.61
CA ALA A 412 0.20 -24.85 -8.14
C ALA A 412 0.65 -26.32 -8.26
N SER A 413 1.92 -26.57 -8.59
CA SER A 413 2.51 -27.90 -8.73
C SER A 413 3.76 -28.08 -7.86
N THR A 414 3.52 -28.37 -6.58
CA THR A 414 4.56 -28.52 -5.55
C THR A 414 5.30 -29.86 -5.67
N SER A 415 6.08 -30.03 -6.72
CA SER A 415 6.81 -31.27 -7.03
C SER A 415 8.32 -31.19 -6.83
N GLY A 416 8.88 -29.97 -6.79
CA GLY A 416 10.29 -29.70 -6.53
C GLY A 416 10.60 -28.20 -6.52
N ILE A 417 11.87 -27.89 -6.27
CA ILE A 417 12.40 -26.51 -6.21
C ILE A 417 13.56 -26.34 -7.20
N TYR A 418 13.71 -25.16 -7.78
CA TYR A 418 14.78 -24.87 -8.75
C TYR A 418 15.67 -23.77 -8.21
N PHE A 419 16.93 -24.06 -7.88
CA PHE A 419 17.87 -23.05 -7.39
C PHE A 419 18.59 -22.36 -8.55
N PHE A 420 19.12 -21.18 -8.29
CA PHE A 420 20.01 -20.47 -9.19
C PHE A 420 20.96 -19.57 -8.39
N ASP A 421 22.14 -19.34 -8.95
CA ASP A 421 23.26 -18.73 -8.22
C ASP A 421 23.20 -17.19 -8.21
N ALA A 422 22.23 -16.60 -8.92
CA ALA A 422 21.95 -15.18 -8.89
C ALA A 422 21.03 -14.82 -7.71
N GLY A 423 21.34 -13.75 -7.00
CA GLY A 423 20.50 -13.22 -5.95
C GLY A 423 20.35 -11.70 -6.06
N PHE A 424 19.27 -11.17 -5.49
CA PHE A 424 18.80 -9.81 -5.73
C PHE A 424 18.46 -9.12 -4.41
N THR A 425 18.91 -7.87 -4.22
CA THR A 425 18.64 -7.10 -2.99
C THR A 425 17.35 -6.30 -3.07
N ALA A 426 16.82 -6.09 -4.28
CA ALA A 426 15.51 -5.54 -4.59
C ALA A 426 14.94 -6.35 -5.77
N LEU A 427 13.63 -6.41 -5.90
CA LEU A 427 12.98 -7.09 -7.02
C LEU A 427 11.78 -6.25 -7.46
N HIS A 428 11.56 -6.16 -8.78
CA HIS A 428 10.36 -5.59 -9.35
C HIS A 428 10.02 -6.32 -10.65
N VAL A 429 8.74 -6.65 -10.80
CA VAL A 429 8.22 -7.29 -12.01
C VAL A 429 7.36 -6.26 -12.70
N ASP A 430 7.74 -5.90 -13.92
CA ASP A 430 6.96 -5.01 -14.75
C ASP A 430 5.84 -5.81 -15.44
N PRO A 431 4.56 -5.59 -15.09
CA PRO A 431 3.45 -6.32 -15.69
C PRO A 431 3.21 -5.96 -17.17
N LEU A 432 3.70 -4.81 -17.66
CA LEU A 432 3.51 -4.40 -19.05
C LEU A 432 4.41 -5.18 -20.00
N GLN A 433 5.66 -5.40 -19.59
CA GLN A 433 6.67 -6.08 -20.40
C GLN A 433 6.90 -7.54 -19.98
N ASP A 434 6.30 -7.96 -18.86
CA ASP A 434 6.52 -9.28 -18.23
C ASP A 434 8.02 -9.53 -17.96
N GLN A 435 8.70 -8.51 -17.46
CA GLN A 435 10.13 -8.52 -17.20
C GLN A 435 10.43 -8.37 -15.71
N LEU A 436 11.42 -9.14 -15.25
CA LEU A 436 11.95 -9.06 -13.90
C LEU A 436 13.19 -8.16 -13.86
N TYR A 437 13.22 -7.26 -12.90
CA TYR A 437 14.34 -6.38 -12.57
C TYR A 437 14.77 -6.65 -11.13
N GLY A 438 16.08 -6.61 -10.84
CA GLY A 438 16.60 -6.83 -9.49
C GLY A 438 18.03 -6.37 -9.26
#